data_AF-A0A6J2WQA6-F1
#
_entry.id   AF-A0A6J2WQA6-F1
#
_cell.length_a   1.000
_cell.length_b   1.000
_cell.length_c   1.000
_cell.angle_alpha   90.00
_cell.angle_beta   90.00
_cell.angle_gamma   90.00
#
_symmetry.space_group_name_H-M   'P 1'
#
loop_
_entity.id
_entity.type
_entity.pdbx_description
1 polymer ?
#
loop_
_entity_poly.entity_id
_entity_poly.type
_entity_poly.pdbx_seq_one_letter_code
_entity_poly.pdbx_strand_id
1 'polypeptide(L)'
;MADANAAVILVTVSLVLLGLLSGLSLSWALLPVAVVTFIFILARGLKGRDELTLLNVCVLVLGDIGRSPRMQYHAISLSKHGYNVSFIGFLGTKPHQDVLADERIEIIPISEIKGLQVGPKIFRYVSKVIFQSLQLLYVLSSIEDQSYILMQNPPGLPGIAVAWLMCRLRGAKFIIDWHNYGFTIMGLTLGEKHPIVRLAKWYEKFFGRFSNHNLCVTNAMREDLEKNWKIKATTLYDKPPSIFRETPLKLQHELFKRLGTVYSPFQTSVRSSPEHMELTAFTERNVKTGAVTMATGRPALLLSSTSWTEDEDFSVLLKALEDYERFVEAGDTLPSLVCVITGKGPQKEYYQKLINSKDFKHVRFCTPWLEAEDYPVLLGSANLGVCLHKSSSGLDLPMKVVDMFGCCLPVCAIHFQCLHELVKHDENGLIFKDSAELAEQLKLLLSDFPSEEGKLGTFRKNLRQSGQQRWDENWDQNILPLLKDHTD
;
A
#
# COMPACT_ATOMS: atom_id res chain seq x y z
N MET A 1 34.50 18.92 3.15
CA MET A 1 33.86 17.65 2.66
C MET A 1 34.20 17.34 1.20
N ALA A 2 34.25 18.34 0.31
CA ALA A 2 34.67 18.16 -1.08
C ALA A 2 36.07 17.51 -1.21
N ASP A 3 37.03 17.91 -0.37
CA ASP A 3 38.42 17.41 -0.48
C ASP A 3 38.60 15.93 -0.13
N ALA A 4 37.86 15.42 0.84
CA ALA A 4 37.94 14.01 1.25
C ALA A 4 37.29 13.08 0.20
N ASN A 5 36.16 13.50 -0.38
CA ASN A 5 35.51 12.74 -1.44
C ASN A 5 36.35 12.77 -2.74
N ALA A 6 37.00 13.90 -3.06
CA ALA A 6 37.93 14.00 -4.18
C ALA A 6 39.15 13.09 -3.99
N ALA A 7 39.72 13.04 -2.78
CA ALA A 7 40.84 12.16 -2.45
C ALA A 7 40.47 10.67 -2.57
N VAL A 8 39.28 10.26 -2.10
CA VAL A 8 38.80 8.88 -2.26
C VAL A 8 38.62 8.55 -3.73
N ILE A 9 37.99 9.41 -4.53
CA ILE A 9 37.81 9.19 -5.97
C ILE A 9 39.18 9.05 -6.67
N LEU A 10 40.14 9.91 -6.35
CA LEU A 10 41.48 9.86 -6.92
C LEU A 10 42.18 8.53 -6.60
N VAL A 11 42.19 8.12 -5.33
CA VAL A 11 42.78 6.84 -4.89
C VAL A 11 42.07 5.65 -5.54
N THR A 12 40.75 5.72 -5.67
CA THR A 12 39.93 4.67 -6.28
C THR A 12 40.26 4.50 -7.76
N VAL A 13 40.30 5.60 -8.51
CA VAL A 13 40.66 5.62 -9.94
C VAL A 13 42.10 5.13 -10.14
N SER A 14 43.05 5.56 -9.30
CA SER A 14 44.43 5.12 -9.35
C SER A 14 44.60 3.62 -9.09
N LEU A 15 43.84 3.03 -8.15
CA LEU A 15 43.90 1.60 -7.85
C LEU A 15 43.33 0.73 -8.97
N VAL A 16 42.24 1.16 -9.62
CA VAL A 16 41.67 0.45 -10.79
C VAL A 16 42.63 0.52 -11.98
N LEU A 17 43.21 1.70 -12.25
CA LEU A 17 44.20 1.87 -13.31
C LEU A 17 45.45 1.01 -13.07
N LEU A 18 45.98 0.97 -11.84
CA LEU A 18 47.10 0.10 -11.50
C LEU A 18 46.76 -1.39 -11.68
N GLY A 19 45.58 -1.81 -11.23
CA GLY A 19 45.11 -3.19 -11.39
C GLY A 19 45.02 -3.60 -12.86
N LEU A 20 44.43 -2.75 -13.70
CA LEU A 20 44.31 -2.98 -15.14
C LEU A 20 45.68 -2.97 -15.84
N LEU A 21 46.58 -2.05 -15.48
CA LEU A 21 47.95 -1.99 -16.01
C LEU A 21 48.79 -3.21 -15.62
N SER A 22 48.47 -3.85 -14.49
CA SER A 22 49.12 -5.08 -14.02
C SER A 22 48.57 -6.37 -14.63
N GLY A 23 47.63 -6.28 -15.59
CA GLY A 23 47.07 -7.43 -16.30
C GLY A 23 46.00 -8.22 -15.53
N LEU A 24 45.52 -7.69 -14.40
CA LEU A 24 44.40 -8.26 -13.67
C LEU A 24 43.10 -8.09 -14.47
N SER A 25 42.22 -9.09 -14.44
CA SER A 25 40.87 -8.92 -14.98
C SER A 25 40.16 -7.80 -14.22
N LEU A 26 39.22 -7.11 -14.87
CA LEU A 26 38.47 -5.99 -14.28
C LEU A 26 37.87 -6.33 -12.91
N SER A 27 37.44 -7.58 -12.72
CA SER A 27 36.94 -8.11 -11.44
C SER A 27 37.97 -8.10 -10.31
N TRP A 28 39.23 -8.41 -10.58
CA TRP A 28 40.31 -8.35 -9.59
C TRP A 28 40.85 -6.93 -9.40
N ALA A 29 40.81 -6.10 -10.44
CA ALA A 29 41.18 -4.68 -10.34
C ALA A 29 40.18 -3.85 -9.50
N LEU A 30 38.92 -4.30 -9.39
CA LEU A 30 37.89 -3.66 -8.55
C LEU A 30 37.90 -4.12 -7.08
N LEU A 31 38.58 -5.22 -6.75
CA LEU A 31 38.63 -5.74 -5.38
C LEU A 31 39.32 -4.78 -4.39
N PRO A 32 40.48 -4.14 -4.71
CA PRO A 32 41.10 -3.14 -3.83
C PRO A 32 40.22 -1.91 -3.62
N VAL A 33 39.44 -1.51 -4.64
CA VAL A 33 38.45 -0.43 -4.54
C VAL A 33 37.34 -0.78 -3.58
N ALA A 34 36.78 -1.98 -3.69
CA ALA A 34 35.76 -2.45 -2.76
C ALA A 34 36.30 -2.49 -1.32
N VAL A 35 37.55 -2.92 -1.13
CA VAL A 35 38.23 -2.94 0.17
C VAL A 35 38.50 -1.54 0.71
N VAL A 36 39.00 -0.59 -0.09
CA VAL A 36 39.25 0.79 0.34
C VAL A 36 37.93 1.51 0.65
N THR A 37 36.90 1.30 -0.16
CA THR A 37 35.56 1.83 0.10
C THR A 37 35.00 1.25 1.40
N PHE A 38 35.16 -0.06 1.62
CA PHE A 38 34.74 -0.74 2.85
C PHE A 38 35.50 -0.22 4.08
N ILE A 39 36.82 -0.02 3.99
CA ILE A 39 37.65 0.55 5.06
C ILE A 39 37.25 1.99 5.34
N PHE A 40 36.97 2.80 4.30
CA PHE A 40 36.52 4.17 4.46
C PHE A 40 35.14 4.27 5.12
N ILE A 41 34.22 3.36 4.76
CA ILE A 41 32.92 3.19 5.41
C ILE A 41 33.11 2.80 6.89
N LEU A 42 34.00 1.85 7.18
CA LEU A 42 34.36 1.46 8.55
C LEU A 42 34.93 2.62 9.36
N ALA A 43 35.86 3.39 8.77
CA ALA A 43 36.52 4.52 9.42
C ALA A 43 35.54 5.67 9.70
N ARG A 44 34.55 5.89 8.82
CA ARG A 44 33.47 6.86 9.08
C ARG A 44 32.50 6.39 10.16
N GLY A 45 32.20 5.09 10.25
CA GLY A 45 31.34 4.55 11.31
C GLY A 45 31.93 4.69 12.73
N LEU A 46 33.25 4.87 12.85
CA LEU A 46 33.93 5.06 14.14
C LEU A 46 33.94 6.51 14.65
N LYS A 47 33.32 7.46 13.92
CA LYS A 47 33.25 8.85 14.36
C LYS A 47 32.25 8.97 15.53
N GLY A 48 32.62 9.72 16.57
CA GLY A 48 31.78 9.91 17.77
C GLY A 48 30.44 10.57 17.42
N ARG A 49 29.37 10.14 18.12
CA ARG A 49 28.01 10.66 17.92
C ARG A 49 27.83 12.02 18.57
N ASP A 50 27.16 12.92 17.85
CA ASP A 50 26.67 14.20 18.35
C ASP A 50 25.26 14.01 18.95
N GLU A 51 24.89 14.73 20.00
CA GLU A 51 23.58 14.58 20.68
C GLU A 51 22.41 14.89 19.74
N LEU A 52 22.60 15.81 18.79
CA LEU A 52 21.62 16.13 17.75
C LEU A 52 21.29 14.95 16.83
N THR A 53 22.18 13.95 16.71
CA THR A 53 21.94 12.74 15.91
C THR A 53 20.86 11.83 16.50
N LEU A 54 20.49 12.03 17.78
CA LEU A 54 19.40 11.31 18.45
C LEU A 54 18.03 11.55 17.79
N LEU A 55 17.88 12.68 17.09
CA LEU A 55 16.64 13.07 16.42
C LEU A 55 16.61 12.69 14.93
N ASN A 56 17.67 12.10 14.39
CA ASN A 56 17.73 11.72 12.97
C ASN A 56 17.24 10.28 12.76
N VAL A 57 16.25 10.09 11.87
CA VAL A 57 15.70 8.79 11.51
C VAL A 57 15.70 8.61 10.00
N CYS A 58 16.24 7.48 9.54
CA CYS A 58 16.17 7.09 8.14
C CYS A 58 14.95 6.20 7.90
N VAL A 59 14.07 6.61 7.00
CA VAL A 59 12.96 5.78 6.50
C VAL A 59 13.36 5.24 5.12
N LEU A 60 13.53 3.92 5.02
CA LEU A 60 14.07 3.26 3.82
C LEU A 60 13.02 2.40 3.13
N VAL A 61 12.77 2.69 1.85
CA VAL A 61 11.87 1.94 0.98
C VAL A 61 12.60 1.58 -0.31
N LEU A 62 12.75 0.27 -0.56
CA LEU A 62 13.29 -0.23 -1.83
C LEU A 62 12.19 -0.31 -2.91
N GLY A 63 11.48 0.80 -3.09
CA GLY A 63 10.27 0.93 -3.88
C GLY A 63 9.91 2.38 -4.14
N ASP A 64 8.83 2.61 -4.89
CA ASP A 64 8.31 3.94 -5.18
C ASP A 64 7.71 4.57 -3.91
N ILE A 65 8.27 5.70 -3.48
CA ILE A 65 7.82 6.42 -2.29
C ILE A 65 6.35 6.79 -2.41
N GLY A 66 5.94 7.33 -3.57
CA GLY A 66 4.56 7.76 -3.79
C GLY A 66 3.54 6.61 -3.78
N ARG A 67 3.99 5.36 -3.89
CA ARG A 67 3.15 4.16 -3.81
C ARG A 67 3.30 3.39 -2.50
N SER A 68 3.97 3.99 -1.52
CA SER A 68 4.23 3.37 -0.21
C SER A 68 3.58 4.20 0.91
N PRO A 69 2.23 4.27 0.96
CA PRO A 69 1.50 5.18 1.85
C PRO A 69 1.86 4.97 3.33
N ARG A 70 1.97 3.72 3.79
CA ARG A 70 2.37 3.40 5.17
C ARG A 70 3.72 4.04 5.55
N MET A 71 4.70 4.00 4.65
CA MET A 71 6.03 4.56 4.91
C MET A 71 6.02 6.09 4.85
N GLN A 72 5.18 6.68 4.00
CA GLN A 72 4.92 8.12 4.01
C GLN A 72 4.30 8.55 5.35
N TYR A 73 3.36 7.77 5.89
CA TYR A 73 2.76 8.05 7.19
C TYR A 73 3.76 7.86 8.34
N HIS A 74 4.67 6.89 8.28
CA HIS A 74 5.79 6.80 9.22
C HIS A 74 6.66 8.07 9.19
N ALA A 75 7.04 8.55 8.00
CA ALA A 75 7.84 9.77 7.86
C ALA A 75 7.13 11.00 8.45
N ILE A 76 5.85 11.18 8.15
CA ILE A 76 5.02 12.27 8.69
C ILE A 76 4.91 12.15 10.23
N SER A 77 4.65 10.95 10.76
CA SER A 77 4.47 10.74 12.20
C SER A 77 5.77 10.99 12.98
N LEU A 78 6.91 10.59 12.42
CA LEU A 78 8.24 10.91 12.95
C LEU A 78 8.48 12.42 12.98
N SER A 79 8.21 13.12 11.88
CA SER A 79 8.36 14.58 11.82
C SER A 79 7.47 15.31 12.84
N LYS A 80 6.20 14.91 12.98
CA LYS A 80 5.28 15.43 14.00
C LYS A 80 5.83 15.31 15.42
N HIS A 81 6.67 14.29 15.68
CA HIS A 81 7.32 14.05 16.97
C HIS A 81 8.72 14.67 17.09
N GLY A 82 9.11 15.54 16.16
CA GLY A 82 10.34 16.32 16.23
C GLY A 82 11.58 15.63 15.67
N TYR A 83 11.44 14.48 15.02
CA TYR A 83 12.55 13.81 14.33
C TYR A 83 12.81 14.46 12.96
N ASN A 84 14.08 14.50 12.56
CA ASN A 84 14.47 14.79 11.17
C ASN A 84 14.50 13.48 10.39
N VAL A 85 13.86 13.44 9.23
CA VAL A 85 13.62 12.22 8.48
C VAL A 85 14.37 12.24 7.15
N SER A 86 15.32 11.32 6.98
CA SER A 86 15.88 11.01 5.66
C SER A 86 15.05 9.91 5.00
N PHE A 87 14.22 10.26 4.02
CA PHE A 87 13.30 9.35 3.36
C PHE A 87 13.87 8.84 2.03
N ILE A 88 14.40 7.63 2.04
CA ILE A 88 15.10 7.00 0.90
C ILE A 88 14.16 6.10 0.11
N GLY A 89 14.09 6.29 -1.21
CA GLY A 89 13.34 5.43 -2.12
C GLY A 89 13.31 5.91 -3.58
N PHE A 90 12.52 5.27 -4.43
CA PHE A 90 12.38 5.68 -5.83
C PHE A 90 11.41 6.86 -5.96
N LEU A 91 11.77 7.86 -6.77
CA LEU A 91 10.89 8.97 -7.16
C LEU A 91 10.15 8.65 -8.46
N GLY A 92 9.23 7.70 -8.40
CA GLY A 92 8.39 7.31 -9.55
C GLY A 92 7.07 8.08 -9.60
N THR A 93 6.34 8.05 -8.49
CA THR A 93 5.03 8.70 -8.33
C THR A 93 5.16 9.86 -7.34
N LYS A 94 4.40 10.95 -7.55
CA LYS A 94 4.39 12.11 -6.64
C LYS A 94 4.00 11.65 -5.22
N PRO A 95 4.83 11.90 -4.19
CA PRO A 95 4.47 11.64 -2.79
C PRO A 95 3.31 12.51 -2.30
N HIS A 96 2.76 12.14 -1.15
CA HIS A 96 1.73 12.88 -0.43
C HIS A 96 2.19 14.32 -0.15
N GLN A 97 1.26 15.28 -0.26
CA GLN A 97 1.60 16.70 -0.15
C GLN A 97 2.23 17.03 1.21
N ASP A 98 1.78 16.41 2.30
CA ASP A 98 2.35 16.57 3.64
C ASP A 98 3.81 16.10 3.73
N VAL A 99 4.24 15.10 2.94
CA VAL A 99 5.66 14.71 2.88
C VAL A 99 6.46 15.78 2.16
N LEU A 100 5.91 16.34 1.09
CA LEU A 100 6.60 17.34 0.25
C LEU A 100 6.67 18.73 0.90
N ALA A 101 5.72 19.04 1.78
CA ALA A 101 5.61 20.35 2.43
C ALA A 101 6.37 20.43 3.76
N ASP A 102 6.83 19.31 4.31
CA ASP A 102 7.48 19.25 5.62
C ASP A 102 9.00 19.40 5.51
N GLU A 103 9.52 20.47 6.11
CA GLU A 103 10.95 20.83 6.07
C GLU A 103 11.85 19.83 6.84
N ARG A 104 11.29 19.02 7.75
CA ARG A 104 12.04 17.99 8.47
C ARG A 104 12.15 16.69 7.68
N ILE A 105 11.44 16.55 6.55
CA ILE A 105 11.48 15.35 5.72
C ILE A 105 12.30 15.63 4.46
N GLU A 106 13.51 15.10 4.41
CA GLU A 106 14.37 15.15 3.24
C GLU A 106 14.21 13.87 2.41
N ILE A 107 13.71 13.99 1.18
CA ILE A 107 13.62 12.87 0.26
C ILE A 107 14.96 12.65 -0.45
N ILE A 108 15.52 11.45 -0.32
CA ILE A 108 16.79 11.06 -0.91
C ILE A 108 16.53 10.00 -1.99
N PRO A 109 16.52 10.39 -3.27
CA PRO A 109 16.18 9.46 -4.34
C PRO A 109 17.27 8.41 -4.57
N ILE A 110 16.83 7.16 -4.75
CA ILE A 110 17.65 6.07 -5.28
C ILE A 110 17.13 5.64 -6.66
N SER A 111 18.02 5.10 -7.48
CA SER A 111 17.66 4.60 -8.81
C SER A 111 17.21 3.15 -8.75
N GLU A 112 16.18 2.78 -9.52
CA GLU A 112 15.75 1.40 -9.67
C GLU A 112 16.79 0.59 -10.47
N ILE A 113 17.47 -0.34 -9.79
CA ILE A 113 18.47 -1.20 -10.43
C ILE A 113 17.78 -2.39 -11.11
N LYS A 114 17.92 -2.47 -12.44
CA LYS A 114 17.36 -3.59 -13.24
C LYS A 114 18.31 -4.80 -13.39
N GLY A 115 19.57 -4.64 -12.99
CA GLY A 115 20.66 -5.61 -13.20
C GLY A 115 21.19 -5.61 -14.64
N LEU A 116 22.21 -6.42 -14.91
CA LEU A 116 22.72 -6.63 -16.27
C LEU A 116 21.62 -7.31 -17.12
N GLN A 117 21.24 -6.67 -18.22
CA GLN A 117 20.19 -7.18 -19.12
C GLN A 117 20.68 -8.26 -20.08
N VAL A 118 22.00 -8.48 -20.13
CA VAL A 118 22.64 -9.44 -21.03
C VAL A 118 22.97 -10.71 -20.25
N GLY A 119 22.66 -11.88 -20.83
CA GLY A 119 22.99 -13.20 -20.28
C GLY A 119 21.84 -13.91 -19.55
N PRO A 120 22.13 -15.07 -18.93
CA PRO A 120 21.11 -15.85 -18.22
C PRO A 120 20.42 -15.09 -17.10
N LYS A 121 19.12 -15.35 -16.86
CA LYS A 121 18.28 -14.66 -15.85
C LYS A 121 18.92 -14.60 -14.46
N ILE A 122 19.66 -15.64 -14.06
CA ILE A 122 20.35 -15.68 -12.76
C ILE A 122 21.40 -14.57 -12.61
N PHE A 123 22.16 -14.25 -13.67
CA PHE A 123 23.16 -13.18 -13.63
C PHE A 123 22.49 -11.81 -13.50
N ARG A 124 21.33 -11.62 -14.12
CA ARG A 124 20.53 -10.40 -13.93
C ARG A 124 20.12 -10.22 -12.47
N TYR A 125 19.63 -11.28 -11.81
CA TYR A 125 19.27 -11.22 -10.39
C TYR A 125 20.47 -10.95 -9.49
N VAL A 126 21.58 -11.66 -9.68
CA VAL A 126 22.79 -11.50 -8.86
C VAL A 126 23.38 -10.10 -9.05
N SER A 127 23.54 -9.64 -10.29
CA SER A 127 24.06 -8.28 -10.56
C SER A 127 23.13 -7.19 -10.02
N LYS A 128 21.80 -7.37 -10.12
CA LYS A 128 20.83 -6.47 -9.48
C LYS A 128 21.08 -6.37 -7.98
N VAL A 129 21.21 -7.50 -7.29
CA VAL A 129 21.46 -7.55 -5.85
C VAL A 129 22.78 -6.86 -5.49
N ILE A 130 23.87 -7.10 -6.24
CA ILE A 130 25.17 -6.47 -6.00
C ILE A 130 25.10 -4.95 -6.17
N PHE A 131 24.61 -4.47 -7.31
CA PHE A 131 24.54 -3.03 -7.59
C PHE A 131 23.59 -2.31 -6.64
N GLN A 132 22.45 -2.92 -6.28
CA GLN A 132 21.55 -2.37 -5.28
C GLN A 132 22.22 -2.30 -3.90
N SER A 133 23.03 -3.30 -3.52
CA SER A 133 23.77 -3.28 -2.26
C SER A 133 24.80 -2.16 -2.23
N LEU A 134 25.56 -1.98 -3.30
CA LEU A 134 26.56 -0.91 -3.42
C LEU A 134 25.91 0.48 -3.38
N GLN A 135 24.79 0.66 -4.09
CA GLN A 135 24.03 1.92 -4.05
C GLN A 135 23.54 2.22 -2.64
N LEU A 136 22.96 1.25 -1.94
CA LEU A 136 22.46 1.45 -0.57
C LEU A 136 23.60 1.74 0.41
N LEU A 137 24.72 1.03 0.32
CA LEU A 137 25.90 1.30 1.14
C LEU A 137 26.40 2.73 0.91
N TYR A 138 26.49 3.17 -0.35
CA TYR A 138 26.92 4.52 -0.69
C TYR A 138 25.98 5.58 -0.11
N VAL A 139 24.66 5.44 -0.33
CA VAL A 139 23.67 6.42 0.14
C VAL A 139 23.62 6.46 1.66
N LEU A 140 23.49 5.31 2.32
CA LEU A 140 23.47 5.24 3.79
C LEU A 140 24.78 5.72 4.43
N SER A 141 25.90 5.64 3.71
CA SER A 141 27.19 6.20 4.18
C SER A 141 27.33 7.70 3.93
N SER A 142 26.50 8.27 3.06
CA SER A 142 26.57 9.68 2.65
C SER A 142 25.63 10.57 3.46
N ILE A 143 24.55 10.00 4.03
CA ILE A 143 23.65 10.71 4.93
C ILE A 143 24.30 10.93 6.31
N GLU A 144 23.79 11.92 7.04
CA GLU A 144 24.15 12.18 8.43
C GLU A 144 23.93 10.96 9.32
N ASP A 145 24.54 10.95 10.51
CA ASP A 145 24.37 9.86 11.44
C ASP A 145 22.91 9.77 11.91
N GLN A 146 22.41 8.53 11.92
CA GLN A 146 21.02 8.19 12.19
C GLN A 146 20.94 7.41 13.49
N SER A 147 19.92 7.69 14.29
CA SER A 147 19.63 6.90 15.49
C SER A 147 18.85 5.64 15.16
N TYR A 148 17.96 5.73 14.16
CA TYR A 148 17.14 4.63 13.70
C TYR A 148 17.18 4.52 12.18
N ILE A 149 17.19 3.29 11.67
CA ILE A 149 16.84 2.99 10.28
C ILE A 149 15.56 2.14 10.31
N LEU A 150 14.46 2.70 9.84
CA LEU A 150 13.18 2.04 9.66
C LEU A 150 13.03 1.60 8.20
N MET A 151 13.03 0.29 7.95
CA MET A 151 12.97 -0.26 6.60
C MET A 151 11.67 -1.01 6.34
N GLN A 152 11.06 -0.76 5.17
CA GLN A 152 9.95 -1.56 4.67
C GLN A 152 10.41 -2.93 4.16
N ASN A 153 9.72 -4.00 4.56
CA ASN A 153 9.79 -5.29 3.90
C ASN A 153 8.39 -5.73 3.42
N PRO A 154 8.20 -6.12 2.14
CA PRO A 154 9.18 -6.25 1.06
C PRO A 154 9.40 -4.97 0.22
N PRO A 155 10.47 -4.92 -0.61
CA PRO A 155 11.48 -5.96 -0.77
C PRO A 155 12.61 -5.84 0.26
N GLY A 156 12.94 -6.97 0.90
CA GLY A 156 13.99 -7.05 1.91
C GLY A 156 15.39 -7.32 1.37
N LEU A 157 15.51 -7.97 0.21
CA LEU A 157 16.80 -8.32 -0.40
C LEU A 157 17.25 -7.22 -1.39
N PRO A 158 18.45 -6.64 -1.27
CA PRO A 158 19.48 -6.82 -0.23
C PRO A 158 19.36 -5.88 0.98
N GLY A 159 18.32 -5.05 1.03
CA GLY A 159 18.20 -3.94 1.98
C GLY A 159 18.37 -4.35 3.45
N ILE A 160 17.80 -5.47 3.90
CA ILE A 160 17.86 -5.89 5.31
C ILE A 160 19.32 -6.07 5.76
N ALA A 161 20.12 -6.79 4.96
CA ALA A 161 21.53 -7.03 5.30
C ALA A 161 22.36 -5.74 5.27
N VAL A 162 22.11 -4.86 4.29
CA VAL A 162 22.84 -3.60 4.15
C VAL A 162 22.47 -2.61 5.27
N ALA A 163 21.18 -2.44 5.54
CA ALA A 163 20.70 -1.58 6.62
C ALA A 163 21.18 -2.08 7.99
N TRP A 164 21.16 -3.38 8.24
CA TRP A 164 21.74 -3.98 9.45
C TRP A 164 23.23 -3.67 9.59
N LEU A 165 24.02 -3.87 8.52
CA LEU A 165 25.45 -3.59 8.54
C LEU A 165 25.72 -2.12 8.86
N MET A 166 25.00 -1.21 8.20
CA MET A 166 25.14 0.23 8.44
C MET A 166 24.74 0.62 9.86
N CYS A 167 23.67 0.03 10.40
CA CYS A 167 23.31 0.22 11.80
C CYS A 167 24.42 -0.24 12.74
N ARG A 168 25.01 -1.41 12.49
CA ARG A 168 26.10 -1.95 13.31
C ARG A 168 27.36 -1.09 13.28
N LEU A 169 27.67 -0.49 12.12
CA LEU A 169 28.81 0.38 11.91
C LEU A 169 28.62 1.76 12.56
N ARG A 170 27.40 2.30 12.52
CA ARG A 170 27.07 3.64 13.06
C ARG A 170 26.47 3.63 14.47
N GLY A 171 26.34 2.46 15.08
CA GLY A 171 25.66 2.26 16.36
C GLY A 171 24.15 2.52 16.34
N ALA A 172 23.51 2.57 15.16
CA ALA A 172 22.10 2.86 15.02
C ALA A 172 21.23 1.63 15.35
N LYS A 173 19.95 1.85 15.65
CA LYS A 173 18.97 0.80 15.84
C LYS A 173 18.28 0.49 14.52
N PHE A 174 18.17 -0.78 14.19
CA PHE A 174 17.51 -1.23 12.98
C PHE A 174 16.07 -1.68 13.27
N ILE A 175 15.10 -1.10 12.57
CA ILE A 175 13.68 -1.46 12.65
C ILE A 175 13.25 -2.00 11.29
N ILE A 176 12.64 -3.19 11.27
CA ILE A 176 12.02 -3.75 10.06
C ILE A 176 10.51 -3.68 10.21
N ASP A 177 9.83 -3.10 9.23
CA ASP A 177 8.38 -3.10 9.14
C ASP A 177 7.91 -4.13 8.11
N TRP A 178 7.39 -5.26 8.59
CA TRP A 178 6.97 -6.42 7.82
C TRP A 178 5.53 -6.22 7.32
N HIS A 179 5.39 -5.95 6.03
CA HIS A 179 4.11 -5.79 5.33
C HIS A 179 3.67 -7.08 4.66
N ASN A 180 4.63 -7.87 4.20
CA ASN A 180 4.44 -9.20 3.63
C ASN A 180 5.80 -9.94 3.64
N TYR A 181 5.83 -11.17 3.14
CA TYR A 181 7.08 -11.86 2.86
C TYR A 181 7.51 -11.67 1.40
N GLY A 182 8.74 -11.21 1.17
CA GLY A 182 9.26 -11.03 -0.18
C GLY A 182 9.30 -12.34 -0.97
N PHE A 183 9.60 -13.45 -0.31
CA PHE A 183 9.63 -14.77 -0.95
C PHE A 183 8.24 -15.26 -1.41
N THR A 184 7.15 -14.93 -0.70
CA THR A 184 5.79 -15.35 -1.13
C THR A 184 5.36 -14.56 -2.37
N ILE A 185 5.62 -13.26 -2.41
CA ILE A 185 5.39 -12.42 -3.59
C ILE A 185 6.20 -12.94 -4.79
N MET A 186 7.48 -13.27 -4.59
CA MET A 186 8.30 -13.86 -5.64
C MET A 186 7.79 -15.24 -6.08
N GLY A 187 7.21 -16.00 -5.15
CA GLY A 187 6.58 -17.29 -5.38
C GLY A 187 5.38 -17.22 -6.34
N LEU A 188 4.64 -16.11 -6.39
CA LEU A 188 3.53 -15.92 -7.33
C LEU A 188 4.01 -15.99 -8.80
N THR A 189 5.20 -15.47 -9.10
CA THR A 189 5.74 -15.46 -10.47
C THR A 189 6.63 -16.67 -10.80
N LEU A 190 7.47 -17.10 -9.85
CA LEU A 190 8.46 -18.18 -10.10
C LEU A 190 8.00 -19.56 -9.62
N GLY A 191 6.95 -19.62 -8.81
CA GLY A 191 6.51 -20.82 -8.10
C GLY A 191 7.23 -21.02 -6.77
N GLU A 192 6.49 -21.48 -5.76
CA GLU A 192 6.99 -21.65 -4.37
C GLU A 192 8.19 -22.60 -4.24
N LYS A 193 8.28 -23.60 -5.13
CA LYS A 193 9.35 -24.61 -5.10
C LYS A 193 10.63 -24.13 -5.79
N HIS A 194 10.62 -22.95 -6.41
CA HIS A 194 11.77 -22.44 -7.15
C HIS A 194 12.98 -22.18 -6.23
N PRO A 195 14.22 -22.56 -6.63
CA PRO A 195 15.41 -22.40 -5.78
C PRO A 195 15.66 -20.97 -5.30
N ILE A 196 15.43 -19.97 -6.15
CA ILE A 196 15.58 -18.54 -5.80
C ILE A 196 14.57 -18.14 -4.71
N VAL A 197 13.34 -18.66 -4.76
CA VAL A 197 12.30 -18.37 -3.74
C VAL A 197 12.71 -18.97 -2.39
N ARG A 198 13.27 -20.19 -2.38
CA ARG A 198 13.82 -20.81 -1.16
C ARG A 198 15.01 -20.03 -0.59
N LEU A 199 15.89 -19.52 -1.46
CA LEU A 199 17.01 -18.68 -1.06
C LEU A 199 16.52 -17.34 -0.46
N ALA A 200 15.54 -16.70 -1.09
CA ALA A 200 14.92 -15.47 -0.57
C ALA A 200 14.28 -15.70 0.80
N LYS A 201 13.56 -16.82 0.97
CA LYS A 201 12.99 -17.22 2.26
C LYS A 201 14.05 -17.40 3.33
N TRP A 202 15.14 -18.10 3.01
CA TRP A 202 16.27 -18.28 3.92
C TRP A 202 16.91 -16.93 4.28
N TYR A 203 17.11 -16.05 3.30
CA TYR A 203 17.68 -14.73 3.49
C TYR A 203 16.84 -13.87 4.43
N GLU A 204 15.53 -13.73 4.16
CA GLU A 204 14.63 -12.93 5.00
C GLU A 204 14.58 -13.49 6.43
N LYS A 205 14.49 -14.81 6.57
CA LYS A 205 14.48 -15.48 7.87
C LYS A 205 15.79 -15.30 8.64
N PHE A 206 16.94 -15.37 7.96
CA PHE A 206 18.24 -15.26 8.61
C PHE A 206 18.53 -13.81 9.00
N PHE A 207 18.47 -12.89 8.03
CA PHE A 207 18.84 -11.49 8.26
C PHE A 207 17.79 -10.72 9.06
N GLY A 208 16.51 -11.07 8.94
CA GLY A 208 15.44 -10.45 9.72
C GLY A 208 15.59 -10.58 11.23
N ARG A 209 16.37 -11.57 11.72
CA ARG A 209 16.64 -11.78 13.15
C ARG A 209 17.64 -10.79 13.75
N PHE A 210 18.34 -10.01 12.91
CA PHE A 210 19.36 -9.09 13.39
C PHE A 210 18.85 -7.65 13.59
N SER A 211 17.58 -7.38 13.32
CA SER A 211 16.96 -6.10 13.67
C SER A 211 16.80 -5.96 15.18
N ASN A 212 16.80 -4.72 15.66
CA ASN A 212 16.56 -4.40 17.07
C ASN A 212 15.07 -4.45 17.39
N HIS A 213 14.24 -3.94 16.48
CA HIS A 213 12.78 -3.96 16.60
C HIS A 213 12.16 -4.45 15.29
N ASN A 214 11.00 -5.09 15.39
CA ASN A 214 10.23 -5.53 14.24
C ASN A 214 8.79 -5.06 14.41
N LEU A 215 8.23 -4.52 13.35
CA LEU A 215 6.82 -4.16 13.24
C LEU A 215 6.16 -5.09 12.24
N CYS A 216 4.89 -5.41 12.41
CA CYS A 216 4.17 -6.25 11.45
C CYS A 216 2.70 -5.83 11.34
N VAL A 217 2.11 -6.08 10.18
CA VAL A 217 0.76 -5.60 9.82
C VAL A 217 -0.39 -6.30 10.55
N THR A 218 -0.17 -7.49 11.12
CA THR A 218 -1.21 -8.32 11.74
C THR A 218 -0.71 -9.09 12.97
N ASN A 219 -1.64 -9.56 13.80
CA ASN A 219 -1.32 -10.50 14.87
C ASN A 219 -0.93 -11.87 14.31
N ALA A 220 -1.57 -12.32 13.23
CA ALA A 220 -1.20 -13.56 12.55
C ALA A 220 0.26 -13.54 12.05
N MET A 221 0.71 -12.42 11.47
CA MET A 221 2.11 -12.26 11.06
C MET A 221 3.05 -12.22 12.26
N ARG A 222 2.67 -11.53 13.35
CA ARG A 222 3.46 -11.51 14.59
C ARG A 222 3.70 -12.94 15.11
N GLU A 223 2.65 -13.73 15.18
CA GLU A 223 2.72 -15.13 15.65
C GLU A 223 3.54 -16.01 14.70
N ASP A 224 3.42 -15.82 13.39
CA ASP A 224 4.21 -16.55 12.40
C ASP A 224 5.71 -16.20 12.52
N LEU A 225 6.05 -14.92 12.58
CA LEU A 225 7.42 -14.42 12.78
C LEU A 225 8.04 -14.99 14.06
N GLU A 226 7.30 -14.98 15.17
CA GLU A 226 7.80 -15.51 16.44
C GLU A 226 7.95 -17.04 16.38
N LYS A 227 6.94 -17.77 15.94
CA LYS A 227 6.93 -19.23 15.95
C LYS A 227 7.96 -19.80 14.99
N ASN A 228 7.96 -19.34 13.74
CA ASN A 228 8.71 -19.93 12.64
C ASN A 228 10.10 -19.31 12.46
N TRP A 229 10.27 -18.02 12.76
CA TRP A 229 11.50 -17.27 12.47
C TRP A 229 12.24 -16.86 13.76
N LYS A 230 11.59 -16.96 14.93
CA LYS A 230 12.07 -16.46 16.23
C LYS A 230 12.33 -14.96 16.22
N ILE A 231 11.49 -14.23 15.48
CA ILE A 231 11.50 -12.78 15.40
C ILE A 231 10.34 -12.27 16.27
N LYS A 232 10.65 -11.53 17.33
CA LYS A 232 9.64 -10.83 18.12
C LYS A 232 9.27 -9.54 17.41
N ALA A 233 7.97 -9.34 17.18
CA ALA A 233 7.44 -8.16 16.50
C ALA A 233 6.30 -7.53 17.30
N THR A 234 6.13 -6.23 17.12
CA THR A 234 4.96 -5.47 17.57
C THR A 234 3.98 -5.36 16.40
N THR A 235 2.71 -5.64 16.64
CA THR A 235 1.68 -5.48 15.61
C THR A 235 1.33 -4.01 15.47
N LEU A 236 1.59 -3.45 14.30
CA LEU A 236 1.14 -2.12 13.89
C LEU A 236 0.15 -2.31 12.74
N TYR A 237 -1.13 -2.33 13.07
CA TYR A 237 -2.19 -2.38 12.07
C TYR A 237 -2.18 -1.14 11.19
N ASP A 238 -2.45 -1.32 9.89
CA ASP A 238 -2.86 -0.20 9.06
C ASP A 238 -4.20 0.35 9.54
N LYS A 239 -4.28 1.68 9.65
CA LYS A 239 -5.47 2.42 10.07
C LYS A 239 -5.74 3.56 9.08
N PRO A 240 -7.02 3.90 8.85
CA PRO A 240 -7.35 4.90 7.85
C PRO A 240 -6.88 6.29 8.33
N PRO A 241 -6.20 7.08 7.48
CA PRO A 241 -6.00 8.51 7.75
C PRO A 241 -7.33 9.26 7.82
N SER A 242 -7.30 10.48 8.37
CA SER A 242 -8.49 11.30 8.62
C SER A 242 -9.25 11.74 7.35
N ILE A 243 -8.59 11.70 6.20
CA ILE A 243 -9.21 11.99 4.89
C ILE A 243 -10.30 10.97 4.51
N PHE A 244 -10.17 9.71 4.96
CA PHE A 244 -11.22 8.71 4.77
C PHE A 244 -12.29 8.87 5.85
N ARG A 245 -13.44 9.37 5.41
CA ARG A 245 -14.63 9.65 6.23
C ARG A 245 -15.88 9.57 5.38
N GLU A 246 -17.04 9.45 6.01
CA GLU A 246 -18.31 9.57 5.31
C GLU A 246 -18.42 10.92 4.59
N THR A 247 -18.88 10.89 3.34
CA THR A 247 -18.91 12.08 2.49
C THR A 247 -20.21 12.83 2.73
N PRO A 248 -20.18 14.12 3.10
CA PRO A 248 -21.38 14.96 3.17
C PRO A 248 -22.12 15.01 1.83
N LEU A 249 -23.45 14.95 1.84
CA LEU A 249 -24.29 14.88 0.62
C LEU A 249 -23.95 15.94 -0.44
N LYS A 250 -23.61 17.17 -0.02
CA LYS A 250 -23.23 18.24 -0.94
C LYS A 250 -21.97 17.89 -1.75
N LEU A 251 -20.94 17.32 -1.09
CA LEU A 251 -19.73 16.87 -1.76
C LEU A 251 -19.98 15.63 -2.63
N GLN A 252 -20.87 14.73 -2.19
CA GLN A 252 -21.30 13.61 -3.04
C GLN A 252 -21.91 14.13 -4.35
N HIS A 253 -22.83 15.09 -4.26
CA HIS A 253 -23.51 15.65 -5.42
C HIS A 253 -22.54 16.35 -6.38
N GLU A 254 -21.61 17.15 -5.86
CA GLU A 254 -20.57 17.82 -6.66
C GLU A 254 -19.70 16.80 -7.41
N LEU A 255 -19.26 15.73 -6.73
CA LEU A 255 -18.51 14.65 -7.35
C LEU A 255 -19.35 13.93 -8.43
N PHE A 256 -20.57 13.52 -8.09
CA PHE A 256 -21.45 12.78 -9.01
C PHE A 256 -21.81 13.59 -10.24
N LYS A 257 -22.00 14.91 -10.09
CA LYS A 257 -22.24 15.80 -11.23
C LYS A 257 -21.03 15.83 -12.16
N ARG A 258 -19.82 16.01 -11.61
CA ARG A 258 -18.58 16.01 -12.40
C ARG A 258 -18.35 14.66 -13.09
N LEU A 259 -18.59 13.55 -12.39
CA LEU A 259 -18.50 12.22 -13.00
C LEU A 259 -19.57 12.02 -14.06
N GLY A 260 -20.78 12.55 -13.86
CA GLY A 260 -21.90 12.49 -14.80
C GLY A 260 -21.63 13.21 -16.13
N THR A 261 -20.70 14.17 -16.20
CA THR A 261 -20.33 14.79 -17.49
C THR A 261 -19.53 13.86 -18.39
N VAL A 262 -18.91 12.81 -17.82
CA VAL A 262 -18.01 11.88 -18.52
C VAL A 262 -18.58 10.47 -18.57
N TYR A 263 -19.23 10.03 -17.50
CA TYR A 263 -19.66 8.66 -17.29
C TYR A 263 -21.19 8.58 -17.19
N SER A 264 -21.82 7.98 -18.21
CA SER A 264 -23.28 7.81 -18.27
C SER A 264 -23.92 7.10 -17.06
N PRO A 265 -23.26 6.16 -16.33
CA PRO A 265 -23.84 5.59 -15.12
C PRO A 265 -24.12 6.59 -13.98
N PHE A 266 -23.47 7.76 -13.99
CA PHE A 266 -23.69 8.83 -13.01
C PHE A 266 -24.76 9.86 -13.45
N GLN A 267 -25.25 9.76 -14.69
CA GLN A 267 -26.29 10.64 -15.22
C GLN A 267 -27.68 10.20 -14.74
N THR A 268 -28.57 11.17 -14.54
CA THR A 268 -29.98 10.88 -14.21
C THR A 268 -30.67 10.13 -15.36
N SER A 269 -31.55 9.19 -15.02
CA SER A 269 -32.45 8.54 -15.98
C SER A 269 -33.68 9.38 -16.31
N VAL A 270 -33.93 10.46 -15.57
CA VAL A 270 -35.09 11.33 -15.73
C VAL A 270 -34.87 12.24 -16.94
N ARG A 271 -35.78 12.16 -17.92
CA ARG A 271 -35.67 12.90 -19.19
C ARG A 271 -35.98 14.40 -19.06
N SER A 272 -36.71 14.80 -18.03
CA SER A 272 -37.14 16.16 -17.78
C SER A 272 -36.86 16.54 -16.33
N SER A 273 -35.80 17.33 -16.11
CA SER A 273 -35.48 17.85 -14.78
C SER A 273 -36.56 18.85 -14.34
N PRO A 274 -37.13 18.75 -13.12
CA PRO A 274 -37.99 19.79 -12.58
C PRO A 274 -37.29 21.15 -12.60
N GLU A 275 -38.06 22.23 -12.77
CA GLU A 275 -37.51 23.58 -12.74
C GLU A 275 -36.72 23.81 -11.44
N HIS A 276 -35.50 24.34 -11.58
CA HIS A 276 -34.58 24.62 -10.47
C HIS A 276 -34.07 23.39 -9.69
N MET A 277 -34.14 22.20 -10.28
CA MET A 277 -33.50 21.00 -9.73
C MET A 277 -32.31 20.58 -10.60
N GLU A 278 -31.20 20.28 -9.94
CA GLU A 278 -30.00 19.70 -10.51
C GLU A 278 -29.92 18.24 -10.08
N LEU A 279 -29.86 17.31 -11.05
CA LEU A 279 -30.02 15.88 -10.81
C LEU A 279 -28.76 15.10 -11.23
N THR A 280 -28.43 14.07 -10.46
CA THR A 280 -27.50 13.00 -10.85
C THR A 280 -28.23 11.66 -10.76
N ALA A 281 -27.56 10.54 -11.06
CA ALA A 281 -28.13 9.21 -10.82
C ALA A 281 -28.48 8.96 -9.33
N PHE A 282 -27.82 9.66 -8.40
CA PHE A 282 -27.89 9.34 -6.97
C PHE A 282 -28.46 10.46 -6.09
N THR A 283 -28.38 11.72 -6.51
CA THR A 283 -28.65 12.88 -5.67
C THR A 283 -29.36 13.98 -6.44
N GLU A 284 -30.12 14.79 -5.73
CA GLU A 284 -30.85 15.93 -6.25
C GLU A 284 -30.50 17.18 -5.45
N ARG A 285 -30.28 18.30 -6.14
CA ARG A 285 -29.96 19.58 -5.53
C ARG A 285 -30.96 20.64 -5.97
N ASN A 286 -31.58 21.29 -5.00
CA ASN A 286 -32.37 22.48 -5.25
C ASN A 286 -31.45 23.67 -5.51
N VAL A 287 -31.53 24.26 -6.70
CA VAL A 287 -30.62 25.35 -7.13
C VAL A 287 -30.90 26.66 -6.38
N LYS A 288 -32.13 26.86 -5.88
CA LYS A 288 -32.51 28.08 -5.12
C LYS A 288 -32.05 28.02 -3.66
N THR A 289 -32.27 26.88 -2.99
CA THR A 289 -31.95 26.74 -1.56
C THR A 289 -30.58 26.14 -1.31
N GLY A 290 -29.99 25.49 -2.32
CA GLY A 290 -28.74 24.74 -2.21
C GLY A 290 -28.87 23.41 -1.46
N ALA A 291 -30.07 23.03 -1.00
CA ALA A 291 -30.32 21.79 -0.28
C ALA A 291 -30.11 20.58 -1.21
N VAL A 292 -29.46 19.53 -0.67
CA VAL A 292 -29.15 18.29 -1.39
C VAL A 292 -29.81 17.12 -0.69
N THR A 293 -30.52 16.29 -1.45
CA THR A 293 -31.16 15.06 -0.99
C THR A 293 -30.76 13.87 -1.85
N MET A 294 -30.94 12.66 -1.33
CA MET A 294 -30.82 11.45 -2.15
C MET A 294 -31.96 11.38 -3.17
N ALA A 295 -31.66 10.95 -4.39
CA ALA A 295 -32.67 10.78 -5.44
C ALA A 295 -33.57 9.58 -5.14
N THR A 296 -34.87 9.74 -5.37
CA THR A 296 -35.84 8.65 -5.20
C THR A 296 -35.64 7.60 -6.28
N GLY A 297 -35.60 6.31 -5.89
CA GLY A 297 -35.36 5.21 -6.85
C GLY A 297 -33.93 5.16 -7.40
N ARG A 298 -32.97 5.83 -6.74
CA ARG A 298 -31.55 5.78 -7.12
C ARG A 298 -31.02 4.33 -7.16
N PRO A 299 -30.05 4.02 -8.03
CA PRO A 299 -29.33 2.77 -7.95
C PRO A 299 -28.46 2.69 -6.69
N ALA A 300 -28.12 1.49 -6.26
CA ALA A 300 -27.09 1.26 -5.26
C ALA A 300 -25.69 1.43 -5.90
N LEU A 301 -24.81 2.15 -5.20
CA LEU A 301 -23.43 2.38 -5.61
C LEU A 301 -22.53 1.30 -5.01
N LEU A 302 -22.12 0.35 -5.85
CA LEU A 302 -21.18 -0.72 -5.51
C LEU A 302 -19.77 -0.28 -5.93
N LEU A 303 -18.78 -0.45 -5.06
CA LEU A 303 -17.40 -0.06 -5.36
C LEU A 303 -16.43 -1.21 -5.16
N SER A 304 -15.60 -1.47 -6.17
CA SER A 304 -14.46 -2.38 -6.10
C SER A 304 -13.19 -1.63 -6.46
N SER A 305 -12.11 -1.89 -5.74
CA SER A 305 -10.79 -1.34 -6.04
C SER A 305 -9.86 -2.47 -6.42
N THR A 306 -9.38 -2.48 -7.67
CA THR A 306 -8.56 -3.58 -8.18
C THR A 306 -7.25 -3.14 -8.82
N SER A 307 -6.19 -3.89 -8.58
CA SER A 307 -4.93 -3.77 -9.31
C SER A 307 -4.99 -4.34 -10.72
N TRP A 308 -6.09 -5.01 -11.12
CA TRP A 308 -6.21 -5.69 -12.42
C TRP A 308 -5.05 -6.66 -12.70
N THR A 309 -4.65 -7.39 -11.66
CA THR A 309 -3.59 -8.40 -11.68
C THR A 309 -4.17 -9.77 -11.39
N GLU A 310 -3.44 -10.83 -11.76
CA GLU A 310 -3.92 -12.22 -11.66
C GLU A 310 -4.26 -12.69 -10.23
N ASP A 311 -3.67 -12.06 -9.21
CA ASP A 311 -3.95 -12.32 -7.80
C ASP A 311 -5.30 -11.77 -7.32
N GLU A 312 -5.92 -10.85 -8.08
CA GLU A 312 -7.26 -10.33 -7.85
C GLU A 312 -8.21 -10.82 -8.96
N ASP A 313 -8.71 -12.06 -8.81
CA ASP A 313 -9.60 -12.70 -9.79
C ASP A 313 -10.96 -11.97 -9.89
N PHE A 314 -11.02 -10.99 -10.80
CA PHE A 314 -12.20 -10.20 -11.08
C PHE A 314 -13.36 -11.02 -11.67
N SER A 315 -13.10 -12.22 -12.20
CA SER A 315 -14.17 -13.09 -12.70
C SER A 315 -15.15 -13.49 -11.59
N VAL A 316 -14.72 -13.48 -10.32
CA VAL A 316 -15.57 -13.75 -9.15
C VAL A 316 -16.67 -12.69 -9.02
N LEU A 317 -16.31 -11.40 -9.03
CA LEU A 317 -17.30 -10.32 -8.96
C LEU A 317 -18.17 -10.28 -10.22
N LEU A 318 -17.58 -10.48 -11.40
CA LEU A 318 -18.37 -10.46 -12.64
C LEU A 318 -19.45 -11.54 -12.66
N LYS A 319 -19.12 -12.79 -12.29
CA LYS A 319 -20.08 -13.89 -12.19
C LYS A 319 -21.14 -13.63 -11.12
N ALA A 320 -20.75 -13.08 -9.98
CA ALA A 320 -21.71 -12.74 -8.92
C ALA A 320 -22.74 -11.69 -9.40
N LEU A 321 -22.31 -10.74 -10.25
CA LEU A 321 -23.21 -9.75 -10.84
C LEU A 321 -24.09 -10.35 -11.95
N GLU A 322 -23.63 -11.38 -12.68
CA GLU A 322 -24.48 -12.14 -13.60
C GLU A 322 -25.59 -12.89 -12.84
N ASP A 323 -25.26 -13.47 -11.69
CA ASP A 323 -26.27 -14.12 -10.82
C ASP A 323 -27.21 -13.09 -10.19
N TYR A 324 -26.71 -11.89 -9.85
CA TYR A 324 -27.56 -10.77 -9.41
C TYR A 324 -28.60 -10.37 -10.47
N GLU A 325 -28.24 -10.29 -11.75
CA GLU A 325 -29.21 -10.07 -12.84
C GLU A 325 -30.27 -11.18 -12.87
N ARG A 326 -29.85 -12.45 -12.73
CA ARG A 326 -30.79 -13.59 -12.73
C ARG A 326 -31.77 -13.53 -11.57
N PHE A 327 -31.35 -13.06 -10.40
CA PHE A 327 -32.28 -12.84 -9.27
C PHE A 327 -33.34 -11.80 -9.61
N VAL A 328 -32.95 -10.69 -10.25
CA VAL A 328 -33.90 -9.67 -10.71
C VAL A 328 -34.85 -10.23 -11.76
N GLU A 329 -34.34 -10.98 -12.74
CA GLU A 329 -35.15 -11.64 -13.79
C GLU A 329 -36.10 -12.69 -13.21
N ALA A 330 -35.73 -13.35 -12.12
CA ALA A 330 -36.55 -14.32 -11.39
C ALA A 330 -37.63 -13.67 -10.50
N GLY A 331 -37.66 -12.33 -10.40
CA GLY A 331 -38.68 -11.57 -9.69
C GLY A 331 -38.29 -11.09 -8.29
N ASP A 332 -37.02 -11.23 -7.88
CA ASP A 332 -36.55 -10.61 -6.64
C ASP A 332 -36.59 -9.08 -6.76
N THR A 333 -37.11 -8.40 -5.72
CA THR A 333 -37.15 -6.94 -5.67
C THR A 333 -35.79 -6.41 -5.23
N LEU A 334 -34.92 -6.11 -6.21
CA LEU A 334 -33.56 -5.63 -5.98
C LEU A 334 -33.30 -4.32 -6.74
N PRO A 335 -32.48 -3.40 -6.20
CA PRO A 335 -32.17 -2.14 -6.88
C PRO A 335 -31.26 -2.36 -8.10
N SER A 336 -31.35 -1.45 -9.08
CA SER A 336 -30.29 -1.32 -10.09
C SER A 336 -28.95 -0.99 -9.43
N LEU A 337 -27.85 -1.42 -10.04
CA LEU A 337 -26.50 -1.20 -9.54
C LEU A 337 -25.70 -0.31 -10.47
N VAL A 338 -24.90 0.56 -9.87
CA VAL A 338 -23.74 1.17 -10.53
C VAL A 338 -22.51 0.59 -9.85
N CYS A 339 -21.80 -0.28 -10.57
CA CYS A 339 -20.56 -0.91 -10.15
C CYS A 339 -19.38 -0.08 -10.63
N VAL A 340 -18.77 0.65 -9.71
CA VAL A 340 -17.54 1.42 -9.94
C VAL A 340 -16.34 0.53 -9.66
N ILE A 341 -15.44 0.43 -10.63
CA ILE A 341 -14.19 -0.32 -10.49
C ILE A 341 -13.01 0.65 -10.67
N THR A 342 -12.29 0.91 -9.59
CA THR A 342 -11.10 1.78 -9.61
C THR A 342 -9.81 0.97 -9.77
N GLY A 343 -8.74 1.66 -10.16
CA GLY A 343 -7.40 1.12 -10.25
C GLY A 343 -6.92 0.86 -11.69
N LYS A 344 -5.67 0.41 -11.78
CA LYS A 344 -4.91 0.24 -13.03
C LYS A 344 -4.08 -1.03 -12.98
N GLY A 345 -4.08 -1.78 -14.08
CA GLY A 345 -3.17 -2.89 -14.30
C GLY A 345 -3.47 -3.64 -15.59
N PRO A 346 -2.70 -4.71 -15.86
CA PRO A 346 -2.61 -5.34 -17.17
C PRO A 346 -3.90 -6.03 -17.63
N GLN A 347 -4.77 -6.48 -16.72
CA GLN A 347 -6.01 -7.18 -17.08
C GLN A 347 -7.21 -6.25 -17.31
N LYS A 348 -7.04 -4.92 -17.16
CA LYS A 348 -8.16 -3.97 -17.26
C LYS A 348 -8.87 -4.04 -18.61
N GLU A 349 -8.13 -3.99 -19.72
CA GLU A 349 -8.75 -4.04 -21.06
C GLU A 349 -9.43 -5.38 -21.33
N TYR A 350 -8.87 -6.49 -20.81
CA TYR A 350 -9.47 -7.81 -20.94
C TYR A 350 -10.85 -7.86 -20.29
N TYR A 351 -10.96 -7.44 -19.03
CA TYR A 351 -12.23 -7.45 -18.32
C TYR A 351 -13.22 -6.43 -18.86
N GLN A 352 -12.77 -5.26 -19.33
CA GLN A 352 -13.64 -4.30 -20.01
C GLN A 352 -14.28 -4.90 -21.26
N LYS A 353 -13.52 -5.63 -22.09
CA LYS A 353 -14.07 -6.35 -23.25
C LYS A 353 -15.07 -7.42 -22.82
N LEU A 354 -14.78 -8.14 -21.74
CA LEU A 354 -15.67 -9.16 -21.20
C LEU A 354 -16.98 -8.54 -20.70
N ILE A 355 -16.93 -7.46 -19.92
CA ILE A 355 -18.11 -6.72 -19.45
C ILE A 355 -18.96 -6.24 -20.64
N ASN A 356 -18.33 -5.65 -21.66
CA ASN A 356 -19.04 -5.15 -22.85
C ASN A 356 -19.67 -6.26 -23.71
N SER A 357 -19.23 -7.51 -23.54
CA SER A 357 -19.79 -8.67 -24.25
C SER A 357 -21.05 -9.24 -23.58
N LYS A 358 -21.39 -8.76 -22.38
CA LYS A 358 -22.53 -9.22 -21.57
C LYS A 358 -23.70 -8.25 -21.69
N ASP A 359 -24.91 -8.78 -21.61
CA ASP A 359 -26.16 -8.00 -21.64
C ASP A 359 -26.66 -7.72 -20.21
N PHE A 360 -26.01 -6.77 -19.53
CA PHE A 360 -26.45 -6.30 -18.21
C PHE A 360 -27.54 -5.23 -18.36
N LYS A 361 -28.70 -5.45 -17.74
CA LYS A 361 -29.86 -4.52 -17.78
C LYS A 361 -30.02 -3.75 -16.48
N HIS A 362 -29.75 -4.42 -15.36
CA HIS A 362 -29.89 -3.86 -14.02
C HIS A 362 -28.55 -3.42 -13.42
N VAL A 363 -27.41 -3.89 -13.96
CA VAL A 363 -26.07 -3.51 -13.52
C VAL A 363 -25.37 -2.65 -14.58
N ARG A 364 -24.87 -1.47 -14.17
CA ARG A 364 -24.04 -0.61 -15.02
C ARG A 364 -22.64 -0.53 -14.46
N PHE A 365 -21.64 -0.65 -15.33
CA PHE A 365 -20.23 -0.59 -14.94
C PHE A 365 -19.62 0.79 -15.23
N CYS A 366 -18.73 1.25 -14.36
CA CYS A 366 -17.93 2.45 -14.56
C CYS A 366 -16.50 2.21 -14.09
N THR A 367 -15.51 2.56 -14.91
CA THR A 367 -14.09 2.49 -14.53
C THR A 367 -13.46 3.89 -14.57
N PRO A 368 -13.81 4.79 -13.63
CA PRO A 368 -13.45 6.19 -13.73
C PRO A 368 -11.95 6.41 -13.51
N TRP A 369 -11.42 7.45 -14.14
CA TRP A 369 -10.19 8.08 -13.67
C TRP A 369 -10.56 9.03 -12.54
N LEU A 370 -9.87 8.93 -11.41
CA LEU A 370 -10.12 9.75 -10.22
C LEU A 370 -8.82 10.43 -9.83
N GLU A 371 -8.92 11.70 -9.48
CA GLU A 371 -7.86 12.39 -8.76
C GLU A 371 -7.71 11.81 -7.35
N ALA A 372 -6.56 11.98 -6.72
CA ALA A 372 -6.26 11.38 -5.43
C ALA A 372 -7.26 11.83 -4.34
N GLU A 373 -7.70 13.08 -4.40
CA GLU A 373 -8.64 13.71 -3.47
C GLU A 373 -10.08 13.24 -3.67
N ASP A 374 -10.42 12.77 -4.87
CA ASP A 374 -11.76 12.29 -5.21
C ASP A 374 -12.02 10.86 -4.73
N TYR A 375 -10.95 10.06 -4.57
CA TYR A 375 -11.08 8.67 -4.16
C TYR A 375 -11.73 8.52 -2.76
N PRO A 376 -11.27 9.22 -1.71
CA PRO A 376 -11.95 9.21 -0.40
C PRO A 376 -13.41 9.69 -0.48
N VAL A 377 -13.67 10.73 -1.29
CA VAL A 377 -15.02 11.27 -1.49
C VAL A 377 -15.94 10.21 -2.10
N LEU A 378 -15.46 9.46 -3.09
CA LEU A 378 -16.21 8.37 -3.72
C LEU A 378 -16.45 7.21 -2.76
N LEU A 379 -15.43 6.78 -2.01
CA LEU A 379 -15.58 5.73 -0.99
C LEU A 379 -16.66 6.12 0.04
N GLY A 380 -16.61 7.34 0.57
CA GLY A 380 -17.60 7.86 1.52
C GLY A 380 -18.98 8.15 0.94
N SER A 381 -19.15 8.01 -0.38
CA SER A 381 -20.45 8.13 -1.07
C SER A 381 -21.06 6.77 -1.45
N ALA A 382 -20.27 5.69 -1.40
CA ALA A 382 -20.69 4.36 -1.84
C ALA A 382 -21.59 3.66 -0.81
N ASN A 383 -22.37 2.68 -1.29
CA ASN A 383 -23.28 1.90 -0.44
C ASN A 383 -22.63 0.61 0.07
N LEU A 384 -21.89 -0.09 -0.79
CA LEU A 384 -21.18 -1.34 -0.47
C LEU A 384 -19.83 -1.41 -1.20
N GLY A 385 -18.79 -1.84 -0.48
CA GLY A 385 -17.48 -2.17 -1.05
C GLY A 385 -17.35 -3.67 -1.37
N VAL A 386 -16.59 -4.02 -2.41
CA VAL A 386 -16.18 -5.40 -2.69
C VAL A 386 -14.67 -5.47 -2.77
N CYS A 387 -14.07 -6.35 -1.97
CA CYS A 387 -12.62 -6.57 -1.94
C CYS A 387 -12.28 -7.99 -2.39
N LEU A 388 -11.60 -8.10 -3.53
CA LEU A 388 -11.11 -9.36 -4.10
C LEU A 388 -9.64 -9.65 -3.77
N HIS A 389 -8.99 -8.75 -3.03
CA HIS A 389 -7.59 -8.88 -2.66
C HIS A 389 -7.36 -10.08 -1.75
N LYS A 390 -6.38 -10.92 -2.11
CA LYS A 390 -5.87 -12.00 -1.27
C LYS A 390 -4.40 -11.77 -0.94
N SER A 391 -4.07 -11.93 0.32
CA SER A 391 -2.69 -11.93 0.80
C SER A 391 -1.88 -13.08 0.19
N SER A 392 -0.71 -12.77 -0.38
CA SER A 392 0.21 -13.80 -0.92
C SER A 392 0.77 -14.74 0.14
N SER A 393 0.90 -14.26 1.38
CA SER A 393 1.35 -15.05 2.54
C SER A 393 0.19 -15.60 3.38
N GLY A 394 -1.02 -15.09 3.17
CA GLY A 394 -2.15 -15.24 4.08
C GLY A 394 -2.11 -14.35 5.33
N LEU A 395 -1.08 -13.51 5.49
CA LEU A 395 -0.73 -12.82 6.75
C LEU A 395 -0.80 -11.28 6.68
N ASP A 396 -1.13 -10.67 5.54
CA ASP A 396 -1.33 -9.22 5.40
C ASP A 396 -2.79 -8.86 5.10
N LEU A 397 -3.17 -7.62 5.44
CA LEU A 397 -4.54 -7.14 5.32
C LEU A 397 -4.71 -6.21 4.12
N PRO A 398 -5.87 -6.22 3.45
CA PRO A 398 -6.13 -5.33 2.33
C PRO A 398 -6.31 -3.89 2.81
N MET A 399 -5.33 -3.04 2.54
CA MET A 399 -5.41 -1.60 2.85
C MET A 399 -6.65 -0.93 2.24
N LYS A 400 -7.12 -1.40 1.08
CA LYS A 400 -8.37 -0.91 0.47
C LYS A 400 -9.57 -1.04 1.41
N VAL A 401 -9.68 -2.13 2.17
CA VAL A 401 -10.76 -2.31 3.15
C VAL A 401 -10.58 -1.37 4.33
N VAL A 402 -9.34 -1.11 4.75
CA VAL A 402 -9.03 -0.11 5.79
C VAL A 402 -9.56 1.27 5.38
N ASP A 403 -9.32 1.70 4.13
CA ASP A 403 -9.81 2.96 3.58
C ASP A 403 -11.36 2.99 3.53
N MET A 404 -11.99 1.91 3.04
CA MET A 404 -13.45 1.77 2.99
C MET A 404 -14.06 1.89 4.39
N PHE A 405 -13.48 1.21 5.39
CA PHE A 405 -13.91 1.27 6.77
C PHE A 405 -13.73 2.65 7.40
N GLY A 406 -12.66 3.38 7.06
CA GLY A 406 -12.49 4.79 7.44
C GLY A 406 -13.65 5.67 6.95
N CYS A 407 -14.19 5.35 5.78
CA CYS A 407 -15.38 5.98 5.20
C CYS A 407 -16.72 5.41 5.68
N CYS A 408 -16.72 4.55 6.71
CA CYS A 408 -17.89 3.79 7.16
C CYS A 408 -18.62 3.04 6.03
N LEU A 409 -17.88 2.55 5.03
CA LEU A 409 -18.40 1.75 3.94
C LEU A 409 -18.32 0.26 4.32
N PRO A 410 -19.45 -0.44 4.52
CA PRO A 410 -19.45 -1.88 4.70
C PRO A 410 -18.86 -2.60 3.49
N VAL A 411 -18.28 -3.78 3.69
CA VAL A 411 -17.63 -4.53 2.61
C VAL A 411 -18.08 -5.99 2.53
N CYS A 412 -18.10 -6.54 1.33
CA CYS A 412 -17.94 -7.97 1.10
C CYS A 412 -16.46 -8.23 0.74
N ALA A 413 -15.77 -9.10 1.46
CA ALA A 413 -14.35 -9.39 1.23
C ALA A 413 -14.07 -10.87 1.02
N ILE A 414 -13.21 -11.20 0.06
CA ILE A 414 -12.88 -12.59 -0.25
C ILE A 414 -12.01 -13.22 0.84
N HIS A 415 -12.38 -14.42 1.30
CA HIS A 415 -11.74 -15.09 2.42
C HIS A 415 -10.26 -15.42 2.18
N PHE A 416 -9.44 -15.12 3.18
CA PHE A 416 -8.09 -15.67 3.37
C PHE A 416 -7.74 -15.63 4.88
N GLN A 417 -6.64 -16.30 5.26
CA GLN A 417 -6.32 -16.70 6.63
C GLN A 417 -6.48 -15.59 7.70
N CYS A 418 -5.83 -14.43 7.57
CA CYS A 418 -5.89 -13.39 8.60
C CYS A 418 -6.96 -12.30 8.37
N LEU A 419 -7.81 -12.42 7.34
CA LEU A 419 -8.81 -11.39 7.00
C LEU A 419 -9.74 -11.03 8.18
N HIS A 420 -10.05 -12.03 9.01
CA HIS A 420 -10.91 -11.89 10.18
C HIS A 420 -10.38 -10.90 11.24
N GLU A 421 -9.11 -10.50 11.18
CA GLU A 421 -8.58 -9.42 12.02
C GLU A 421 -9.16 -8.05 11.64
N LEU A 422 -9.51 -7.86 10.36
CA LEU A 422 -10.08 -6.62 9.83
C LEU A 422 -11.61 -6.74 9.64
N VAL A 423 -12.05 -7.71 8.83
CA VAL A 423 -13.48 -7.90 8.52
C VAL A 423 -14.09 -8.88 9.50
N LYS A 424 -15.05 -8.40 10.29
CA LYS A 424 -15.83 -9.20 11.23
C LYS A 424 -17.14 -9.57 10.55
N HIS A 425 -17.23 -10.83 10.12
CA HIS A 425 -18.40 -11.37 9.44
C HIS A 425 -19.67 -11.11 10.25
N ASP A 426 -20.72 -10.63 9.60
CA ASP A 426 -22.00 -10.25 10.22
C ASP A 426 -21.94 -9.08 11.22
N GLU A 427 -20.82 -8.37 11.32
CA GLU A 427 -20.69 -7.19 12.18
C GLU A 427 -20.39 -5.92 11.37
N ASN A 428 -19.32 -5.92 10.58
CA ASN A 428 -18.91 -4.75 9.79
C ASN A 428 -18.89 -5.01 8.28
N GLY A 429 -19.20 -6.24 7.88
CA GLY A 429 -19.21 -6.70 6.50
C GLY A 429 -19.48 -8.20 6.40
N LEU A 430 -19.36 -8.73 5.19
CA LEU A 430 -19.46 -10.16 4.91
C LEU A 430 -18.16 -10.68 4.30
N ILE A 431 -17.95 -11.98 4.48
CA ILE A 431 -16.80 -12.71 3.97
C ILE A 431 -17.35 -13.78 3.04
N PHE A 432 -16.81 -13.87 1.83
CA PHE A 432 -17.22 -14.86 0.82
C PHE A 432 -16.00 -15.65 0.32
N LYS A 433 -16.24 -16.85 -0.22
CA LYS A 433 -15.20 -17.71 -0.78
C LYS A 433 -15.21 -17.75 -2.30
N ASP A 434 -16.37 -17.54 -2.90
CA ASP A 434 -16.59 -17.65 -4.35
C ASP A 434 -17.68 -16.69 -4.84
N SER A 435 -17.98 -16.76 -6.15
CA SER A 435 -18.96 -15.90 -6.79
C SER A 435 -20.39 -16.18 -6.35
N ALA A 436 -20.73 -17.42 -5.99
CA ALA A 436 -22.07 -17.80 -5.58
C ALA A 436 -22.38 -17.23 -4.19
N GLU A 437 -21.45 -17.40 -3.24
CA GLU A 437 -21.57 -16.77 -1.92
C GLU A 437 -21.64 -15.24 -2.05
N LEU A 438 -20.83 -14.62 -2.92
CA LEU A 438 -20.91 -13.17 -3.15
C LEU A 438 -22.27 -12.75 -3.72
N ALA A 439 -22.84 -13.48 -4.68
CA ALA A 439 -24.14 -13.16 -5.28
C ALA A 439 -25.26 -13.16 -4.22
N GLU A 440 -25.32 -14.21 -3.40
CA GLU A 440 -26.29 -14.31 -2.29
C GLU A 440 -26.10 -13.19 -1.26
N GLN A 441 -24.85 -12.83 -0.96
CA GLN A 441 -24.56 -11.71 -0.06
C GLN A 441 -25.01 -10.36 -0.65
N LEU A 442 -24.81 -10.13 -1.96
CA LEU A 442 -25.32 -8.94 -2.63
C LEU A 442 -26.85 -8.87 -2.56
N LYS A 443 -27.53 -9.98 -2.84
CA LYS A 443 -28.99 -10.10 -2.71
C LYS A 443 -29.45 -9.78 -1.30
N LEU A 444 -28.85 -10.41 -0.29
CA LEU A 444 -29.18 -10.20 1.13
C LEU A 444 -28.98 -8.75 1.58
N LEU A 445 -27.88 -8.10 1.17
CA LEU A 445 -27.56 -6.75 1.63
C LEU A 445 -28.39 -5.68 0.95
N LEU A 446 -28.92 -5.96 -0.25
CA LEU A 446 -29.60 -4.97 -1.09
C LEU A 446 -31.11 -5.18 -1.19
N SER A 447 -31.66 -6.24 -0.58
CA SER A 447 -33.12 -6.51 -0.56
C SER A 447 -33.93 -5.37 0.05
N ASP A 448 -33.42 -4.73 1.10
CA ASP A 448 -34.12 -3.65 1.81
C ASP A 448 -33.70 -2.25 1.34
N PHE A 449 -32.83 -2.15 0.32
CA PHE A 449 -32.31 -0.87 -0.14
C PHE A 449 -33.43 0.01 -0.72
N PRO A 450 -33.48 1.33 -0.42
CA PRO A 450 -32.47 2.14 0.26
C PRO A 450 -32.68 2.31 1.77
N SER A 451 -33.44 1.43 2.44
CA SER A 451 -33.66 1.51 3.89
C SER A 451 -32.36 1.35 4.67
N GLU A 452 -32.19 2.18 5.70
CA GLU A 452 -31.08 2.08 6.66
C GLU A 452 -31.37 1.04 7.77
N GLU A 453 -32.57 0.48 7.82
CA GLU A 453 -32.96 -0.53 8.82
C GLU A 453 -32.50 -1.95 8.45
N GLY A 454 -32.13 -2.17 7.18
CA GLY A 454 -31.63 -3.46 6.70
C GLY A 454 -30.22 -3.81 7.22
N LYS A 455 -29.74 -4.98 6.81
CA LYS A 455 -28.43 -5.50 7.22
C LYS A 455 -27.27 -4.58 6.83
N LEU A 456 -27.34 -3.96 5.65
CA LEU A 456 -26.33 -3.01 5.18
C LEU A 456 -26.24 -1.76 6.07
N GLY A 457 -27.38 -1.21 6.49
CA GLY A 457 -27.44 -0.06 7.39
C GLY A 457 -26.94 -0.41 8.81
N THR A 458 -27.22 -1.63 9.27
CA THR A 458 -26.67 -2.17 10.53
C THR A 458 -25.14 -2.20 10.51
N PHE A 459 -24.51 -2.72 9.45
CA PHE A 459 -23.05 -2.72 9.35
C PHE A 459 -22.46 -1.32 9.34
N ARG A 460 -23.10 -0.39 8.61
CA ARG A 460 -22.68 1.01 8.57
C ARG A 460 -22.76 1.65 9.96
N LYS A 461 -23.82 1.37 10.72
CA LYS A 461 -23.98 1.82 12.10
C LYS A 461 -22.90 1.24 13.01
N ASN A 462 -22.58 -0.04 12.89
CA ASN A 462 -21.51 -0.68 13.65
C ASN A 462 -20.14 -0.03 13.36
N LEU A 463 -19.84 0.25 12.08
CA LEU A 463 -18.63 0.96 11.69
C LEU A 463 -18.55 2.35 12.34
N ARG A 464 -19.64 3.13 12.32
CA ARG A 464 -19.72 4.45 12.99
C ARG A 464 -19.50 4.34 14.51
N GLN A 465 -20.13 3.35 15.15
CA GLN A 465 -20.07 3.15 16.60
C GLN A 465 -18.73 2.60 17.08
N SER A 466 -18.02 1.85 16.24
CA SER A 466 -16.72 1.26 16.59
C SER A 466 -15.64 2.31 16.89
N GLY A 467 -15.85 3.57 16.52
CA GLY A 467 -14.93 4.67 16.85
C GLY A 467 -13.51 4.43 16.34
N GLN A 468 -13.39 3.84 15.13
CA GLN A 468 -12.13 3.30 14.60
C GLN A 468 -10.92 4.18 14.89
N GLN A 469 -9.96 3.60 15.61
CA GLN A 469 -8.67 4.23 15.87
C GLN A 469 -8.00 4.66 14.56
N ARG A 470 -7.47 5.88 14.52
CA ARG A 470 -6.80 6.44 13.34
C ARG A 470 -5.32 6.10 13.32
N TRP A 471 -4.66 6.35 12.17
CA TRP A 471 -3.23 6.09 12.00
C TRP A 471 -2.39 6.75 13.09
N ASP A 472 -2.53 8.07 13.28
CA ASP A 472 -1.71 8.84 14.22
C ASP A 472 -1.83 8.26 15.65
N GLU A 473 -3.05 8.03 16.13
CA GLU A 473 -3.30 7.46 17.47
C GLU A 473 -2.71 6.05 17.64
N ASN A 474 -2.84 5.19 16.62
CA ASN A 474 -2.28 3.85 16.63
C ASN A 474 -0.75 3.86 16.56
N TRP A 475 -0.18 4.81 15.83
CA TRP A 475 1.26 5.00 15.70
C TRP A 475 1.88 5.47 17.02
N ASP A 476 1.27 6.46 17.67
CA ASP A 476 1.74 7.00 18.94
C ASP A 476 1.74 5.94 20.05
N GLN A 477 0.74 5.06 20.05
CA GLN A 477 0.65 3.99 21.04
C GLN A 477 1.68 2.88 20.84
N ASN A 478 2.03 2.54 19.60
CA ASN A 478 2.83 1.35 19.29
C ASN A 478 4.28 1.64 18.90
N ILE A 479 4.56 2.79 18.29
CA ILE A 479 5.87 3.12 17.70
C ILE A 479 6.63 4.11 18.54
N LEU A 480 5.97 5.17 19.00
CA LEU A 480 6.64 6.22 19.79
C LEU A 480 7.37 5.67 21.03
N PRO A 481 6.84 4.69 21.80
CA PRO A 481 7.57 4.11 22.93
C PRO A 481 8.88 3.43 22.51
N LEU A 482 8.92 2.80 21.33
CA LEU A 482 10.12 2.12 20.81
C LEU A 482 11.27 3.09 20.49
N LEU A 483 10.94 4.37 20.29
CA LEU A 483 11.90 5.43 19.98
C LEU A 483 12.33 6.22 21.22
N LYS A 484 11.56 6.15 22.33
CA LYS A 484 11.78 6.94 23.55
C LYS A 484 12.52 6.21 24.68
N ASP A 485 12.71 4.90 24.60
CA ASP A 485 13.38 4.07 25.63
C ASP A 485 14.85 4.45 25.97
N HIS A 486 15.37 5.56 25.43
CA HIS A 486 16.76 5.99 25.58
C HIS A 486 16.95 7.49 25.91
N THR A 487 15.88 8.24 26.24
CA THR A 487 15.99 9.65 26.68
C THR A 487 15.92 9.85 28.20
N ASP A 488 15.76 8.78 28.98
CA ASP A 488 15.74 8.83 30.46
C ASP A 488 17.02 8.26 31.09
#